data_AF-A0A6C1XYV9-F1
#
_entry.id   AF-A0A6C1XYV9-F1
#
_cell.length_a   1.000
_cell.length_b   1.000
_cell.length_c   1.000
_cell.angle_alpha   90.00
_cell.angle_beta   90.00
_cell.angle_gamma   90.00
#
_symmetry.space_group_name_H-M   'P 1'
#
loop_
_entity.id
_entity.type
_entity.pdbx_description
1 polymer ?
#
loop_
_entity_poly.entity_id
_entity_poly.type
_entity_poly.pdbx_seq_one_letter_code
_entity_poly.pdbx_strand_id
1 'polypeptide(L)'
;AFSRTNRIYDATKTFGNIVTFRDLERSTIDAITLFGDKNTKNVVLEKSYAEYMEGFTDAATGEAKRGFMAVVAELEQRFPDPASIESEKEKKDFVKLFGEYLRTENILQNYDEFATLKALQQIDLSDPVAV
;
A
#
# COMPACT_ATOMS: atom_id res chain seq x y z
N ALA A 1 -19.28 7.04 -12.89
CA ALA A 1 -19.36 7.40 -11.46
C ALA A 1 -17.98 7.30 -10.80
N PHE A 2 -17.30 6.15 -10.88
CA PHE A 2 -15.98 5.95 -10.26
C PHE A 2 -14.91 6.92 -10.78
N SER A 3 -14.96 7.31 -12.06
CA SER A 3 -14.07 8.32 -12.66
C SER A 3 -14.11 9.73 -12.04
N ARG A 4 -14.97 10.00 -11.05
CA ARG A 4 -14.90 11.26 -10.30
C ARG A 4 -13.76 11.28 -9.29
N THR A 5 -13.26 10.12 -8.85
CA THR A 5 -12.21 10.01 -7.83
C THR A 5 -10.80 9.89 -8.43
N ASN A 6 -10.66 9.48 -9.69
CA ASN A 6 -9.35 9.16 -10.31
C ASN A 6 -8.60 10.33 -10.97
N ARG A 7 -8.97 11.59 -10.69
CA ARG A 7 -8.22 12.75 -11.17
C ARG A 7 -6.84 12.82 -10.49
N ILE A 8 -5.77 12.90 -11.29
CA ILE A 8 -4.39 13.04 -10.81
C ILE A 8 -4.24 14.32 -9.99
N TYR A 9 -3.43 14.27 -8.93
CA TYR A 9 -3.10 15.42 -8.09
C TYR A 9 -1.59 15.48 -7.85
N ASP A 10 -1.09 14.72 -6.87
CA ASP A 10 0.32 14.58 -6.54
C ASP A 10 0.63 13.16 -6.05
N ALA A 11 1.84 12.94 -5.51
CA ALA A 11 2.28 11.64 -5.03
C ALA A 11 1.49 11.11 -3.82
N THR A 12 0.75 11.95 -3.09
CA THR A 12 -0.06 11.48 -1.95
C THR A 12 -1.35 10.82 -2.44
N LYS A 13 -1.82 11.16 -3.64
CA LYS A 13 -3.03 10.58 -4.23
C LYS A 13 -2.70 9.49 -5.27
N THR A 14 -2.56 8.26 -4.80
CA THR A 14 -2.18 7.10 -5.61
C THR A 14 -3.33 6.57 -6.48
N PHE A 15 -4.53 6.46 -5.91
CA PHE A 15 -5.74 6.00 -6.61
C PHE A 15 -7.00 6.60 -5.96
N GLY A 16 -8.17 6.30 -6.53
CA GLY A 16 -9.45 6.76 -6.02
C GLY A 16 -10.21 5.65 -5.30
N ASN A 17 -10.42 5.78 -3.99
CA ASN A 17 -11.16 4.80 -3.21
C ASN A 17 -12.65 4.79 -3.60
N ILE A 18 -13.18 3.60 -3.86
CA ILE A 18 -14.59 3.37 -4.17
C ILE A 18 -15.17 2.45 -3.10
N VAL A 19 -15.83 3.06 -2.10
CA VAL A 19 -16.50 2.31 -1.02
C VAL A 19 -17.95 2.07 -1.41
N THR A 20 -18.38 0.80 -1.36
CA THR A 20 -19.73 0.39 -1.77
C THR A 20 -20.44 -0.32 -0.63
N PHE A 21 -21.75 -0.11 -0.51
CA PHE A 21 -22.60 -0.73 0.52
C PHE A 21 -23.53 -1.80 -0.06
N ARG A 22 -23.24 -2.22 -1.29
CA ARG A 22 -23.88 -3.31 -2.03
C ARG A 22 -22.78 -4.07 -2.75
N ASP A 23 -22.99 -5.35 -3.00
CA ASP A 23 -22.08 -6.10 -3.86
C ASP A 23 -22.17 -5.56 -5.29
N LEU A 24 -21.12 -4.83 -5.69
CA LEU A 24 -20.95 -4.26 -7.03
C LEU A 24 -19.69 -4.81 -7.71
N GLU A 25 -19.04 -5.83 -7.15
CA GLU A 25 -17.78 -6.36 -7.68
C GLU A 25 -18.01 -6.91 -9.09
N ARG A 26 -19.02 -7.77 -9.24
CA ARG A 26 -19.35 -8.37 -10.53
C ARG A 26 -19.72 -7.32 -11.59
N SER A 27 -20.56 -6.35 -11.22
CA SER A 27 -20.96 -5.26 -12.11
C SER A 27 -19.76 -4.39 -12.53
N THR A 28 -18.78 -4.22 -11.65
CA THR A 28 -17.55 -3.48 -11.94
C THR A 28 -16.68 -4.24 -12.93
N ILE A 29 -16.49 -5.54 -12.72
CA ILE A 29 -15.74 -6.41 -13.65
C ILE A 29 -16.40 -6.44 -15.03
N ASP A 30 -17.72 -6.62 -15.09
CA ASP A 30 -18.47 -6.66 -16.35
C ASP A 30 -18.38 -5.31 -17.09
N ALA A 31 -18.46 -4.19 -16.37
CA ALA A 31 -18.32 -2.86 -16.94
C ALA A 31 -16.91 -2.60 -17.49
N ILE A 32 -15.85 -3.01 -16.79
CA ILE A 32 -14.47 -2.89 -17.28
C ILE A 32 -14.26 -3.77 -18.53
N THR A 33 -14.77 -4.99 -18.48
CA THR A 33 -14.65 -5.97 -19.58
C THR A 33 -15.35 -5.47 -20.85
N LEU A 34 -16.44 -4.70 -20.72
CA LEU A 34 -17.14 -4.11 -21.87
C LEU A 34 -16.25 -3.17 -22.70
N PHE A 35 -15.28 -2.51 -22.06
CA PHE A 35 -14.41 -1.50 -22.69
C PHE A 35 -12.97 -1.99 -22.87
N GLY A 36 -12.70 -3.29 -22.69
CA GLY A 36 -11.36 -3.86 -22.76
C GLY A 36 -11.34 -5.37 -22.95
N ASP A 37 -10.23 -5.99 -22.58
CA ASP A 37 -10.04 -7.44 -22.57
C ASP A 37 -9.98 -7.99 -21.13
N LYS A 38 -9.78 -9.31 -20.99
CA LYS A 38 -9.66 -9.96 -19.68
C LYS A 38 -8.48 -9.46 -18.83
N ASN A 39 -7.48 -8.84 -19.45
CA ASN A 39 -6.29 -8.30 -18.77
C ASN A 39 -6.51 -6.86 -18.30
N THR A 40 -7.49 -6.15 -18.86
CA THR A 40 -7.78 -4.74 -18.54
C THR A 40 -8.12 -4.56 -17.06
N LYS A 41 -8.78 -5.53 -16.42
CA LYS A 41 -9.03 -5.48 -14.96
C LYS A 41 -7.76 -5.44 -14.12
N ASN A 42 -6.68 -6.09 -14.55
CA ASN A 42 -5.42 -6.17 -13.80
C ASN A 42 -4.64 -4.84 -13.82
N VAL A 43 -5.01 -3.95 -14.75
CA VAL A 43 -4.44 -2.61 -14.94
C VAL A 43 -5.33 -1.54 -14.30
N VAL A 44 -6.66 -1.75 -14.30
CA VAL A 44 -7.64 -0.76 -13.82
C VAL A 44 -7.92 -0.90 -12.33
N LEU A 45 -7.94 -2.12 -11.79
CA LEU A 45 -8.17 -2.36 -10.37
C LEU A 45 -6.85 -2.48 -9.62
N GLU A 46 -6.85 -1.89 -8.43
CA GLU A 46 -5.69 -1.91 -7.54
C GLU A 46 -5.45 -3.31 -6.97
N LYS A 47 -4.21 -3.59 -6.56
CA LYS A 47 -3.84 -4.88 -5.96
C LYS A 47 -4.47 -5.06 -4.58
N SER A 48 -4.54 -6.30 -4.13
CA SER A 48 -5.05 -6.64 -2.81
C SER A 48 -4.14 -6.13 -1.69
N TYR A 49 -4.70 -6.01 -0.49
CA TYR A 49 -3.94 -5.68 0.73
C TYR A 49 -2.76 -6.65 0.93
N ALA A 50 -3.01 -7.96 0.77
CA ALA A 50 -2.00 -9.00 0.94
C ALA A 50 -0.81 -8.81 -0.03
N GLU A 51 -1.09 -8.49 -1.30
CA GLU A 51 -0.03 -8.21 -2.29
C GLU A 51 0.83 -7.01 -1.88
N TYR A 52 0.24 -5.94 -1.32
CA TYR A 52 1.03 -4.80 -0.82
C TYR A 52 1.80 -5.11 0.48
N MET A 53 1.32 -6.04 1.29
CA MET A 53 2.00 -6.46 2.53
C MET A 53 3.16 -7.42 2.26
N GLU A 54 2.97 -8.39 1.37
CA GLU A 54 3.91 -9.48 1.09
C GLU A 54 4.81 -9.21 -0.12
N GLY A 55 4.33 -8.41 -1.08
CA GLY A 55 4.99 -8.13 -2.34
C GLY A 55 4.34 -8.87 -3.51
N PHE A 56 4.54 -8.35 -4.71
CA PHE A 56 3.97 -8.92 -5.93
C PHE A 56 4.80 -8.57 -7.16
N THR A 57 4.63 -9.34 -8.24
CA THR A 57 5.17 -8.97 -9.55
C THR A 57 4.07 -8.34 -10.38
N ASP A 58 4.29 -7.12 -10.84
CA ASP A 58 3.33 -6.42 -11.67
C ASP A 58 3.19 -7.13 -13.03
N ALA A 59 1.98 -7.59 -13.34
CA ALA A 59 1.73 -8.33 -14.58
C ALA A 59 1.85 -7.45 -15.85
N ALA A 60 1.72 -6.14 -15.72
CA ALA A 60 1.82 -5.20 -16.84
C ALA A 60 3.27 -4.75 -17.09
N THR A 61 4.04 -4.51 -16.03
CA THR A 61 5.44 -4.03 -16.16
C THR A 61 6.49 -5.13 -16.01
N GLY A 62 6.14 -6.26 -15.41
CA GLY A 62 7.07 -7.34 -15.04
C GLY A 62 7.94 -7.00 -13.82
N GLU A 63 7.72 -5.87 -13.17
CA GLU A 63 8.53 -5.40 -12.05
C GLU A 63 8.12 -6.10 -10.74
N ALA A 64 9.11 -6.63 -10.03
CA ALA A 64 8.91 -7.17 -8.68
C ALA A 64 8.86 -6.01 -7.66
N LYS A 65 7.70 -5.82 -7.05
CA LYS A 65 7.50 -4.88 -5.95
C LYS A 65 7.61 -5.59 -4.61
N ARG A 66 8.41 -5.01 -3.72
CA ARG A 66 8.62 -5.53 -2.38
C ARG A 66 7.41 -5.21 -1.50
N GLY A 67 7.00 -6.16 -0.67
CA GLY A 67 5.95 -5.95 0.31
C GLY A 67 6.39 -5.03 1.44
N PHE A 68 5.41 -4.41 2.09
CA PHE A 68 5.62 -3.56 3.26
C PHE A 68 6.40 -4.28 4.36
N MET A 69 6.08 -5.54 4.66
CA MET A 69 6.77 -6.29 5.72
C MET A 69 8.26 -6.50 5.42
N ALA A 70 8.60 -6.75 4.16
CA ALA A 70 10.00 -6.91 3.76
C ALA A 70 10.77 -5.59 3.90
N VAL A 71 10.15 -4.46 3.57
CA VAL A 71 10.75 -3.13 3.72
C VAL A 71 10.95 -2.79 5.20
N VAL A 72 9.97 -3.07 6.07
CA VAL A 72 10.07 -2.87 7.52
C VAL A 72 11.17 -3.73 8.12
N ALA A 73 11.21 -5.03 7.79
CA ALA A 73 12.25 -5.93 8.28
C ALA A 73 13.66 -5.50 7.85
N GLU A 74 13.82 -5.01 6.62
CA GLU A 74 15.11 -4.50 6.17
C GLU A 74 15.50 -3.20 6.89
N LEU A 75 14.54 -2.31 7.16
CA LEU A 75 14.79 -1.08 7.93
C LEU A 75 15.30 -1.42 9.33
N GLU A 76 14.63 -2.33 10.04
CA GLU A 76 15.03 -2.77 11.38
C GLU A 76 16.39 -3.47 11.38
N GLN A 77 16.68 -4.30 10.38
CA GLN A 77 17.94 -5.03 10.30
C GLN A 77 19.12 -4.14 9.93
N ARG A 78 18.95 -3.24 8.96
CA ARG A 78 20.04 -2.41 8.42
C ARG A 78 20.24 -1.12 9.18
N PHE A 79 19.18 -0.56 9.75
CA PHE A 79 19.16 0.72 10.44
C PHE A 79 18.42 0.62 11.78
N PRO A 80 18.86 -0.26 12.71
CA PRO A 80 18.20 -0.46 14.00
C PRO A 80 18.20 0.81 14.86
N ASP A 81 19.22 1.65 14.72
CA ASP A 81 19.28 2.98 15.31
C ASP A 81 19.39 4.04 14.19
N PRO A 82 18.31 4.77 13.88
CA PRO A 82 18.35 5.81 12.85
C PRO A 82 19.23 7.01 13.24
N ALA A 83 19.56 7.18 14.53
CA ALA A 83 20.44 8.25 14.98
C ALA A 83 21.94 7.95 14.75
N SER A 84 22.31 6.68 14.50
CA SER A 84 23.70 6.26 14.34
C SER A 84 24.20 6.28 12.88
N ILE A 85 23.46 6.90 11.95
CA ILE A 85 23.78 6.91 10.52
C ILE A 85 24.75 8.05 10.18
N GLU A 86 26.04 7.75 10.06
CA GLU A 86 27.08 8.78 9.86
C GLU A 86 27.56 8.92 8.42
N SER A 87 27.78 7.80 7.71
CA SER A 87 28.39 7.84 6.37
C SER A 87 27.42 8.29 5.28
N GLU A 88 27.94 8.94 4.24
CA GLU A 88 27.12 9.41 3.10
C GLU A 88 26.41 8.24 2.38
N LYS A 89 27.11 7.11 2.27
CA LYS A 89 26.56 5.90 1.65
C LYS A 89 25.36 5.37 2.44
N GLU A 90 25.48 5.27 3.76
CA GLU A 90 24.39 4.79 4.61
C GLU A 90 23.20 5.76 4.60
N LYS A 91 23.46 7.07 4.61
CA LYS A 91 22.40 8.09 4.47
C LYS A 91 21.63 7.93 3.16
N LYS A 92 22.35 7.73 2.04
CA LYS A 92 21.72 7.51 0.72
C LYS A 92 20.89 6.24 0.70
N ASP A 93 21.40 5.15 1.26
CA ASP A 93 20.71 3.87 1.32
C ASP A 93 19.47 3.95 2.23
N PHE A 94 19.57 4.62 3.38
CA PHE A 94 18.45 4.87 4.29
C PHE A 94 17.36 5.69 3.61
N VAL A 95 17.70 6.83 3.00
CA VAL A 95 16.71 7.68 2.31
C VAL A 95 15.99 6.91 1.20
N LYS A 96 16.71 6.06 0.45
CA LYS A 96 16.11 5.21 -0.58
C LYS A 96 15.10 4.23 0.03
N LEU A 97 15.51 3.50 1.06
CA LEU A 97 14.69 2.48 1.70
C LEU A 97 13.48 3.10 2.44
N PHE A 98 13.69 4.21 3.14
CA PHE A 98 12.63 4.94 3.83
C PHE A 98 11.65 5.59 2.84
N GLY A 99 12.12 6.04 1.68
CA GLY A 99 11.24 6.49 0.60
C GLY A 99 10.34 5.38 0.04
N GLU A 100 10.82 4.13 0.00
CA GLU A 100 9.99 2.97 -0.31
C GLU A 100 8.96 2.71 0.79
N TYR A 101 9.37 2.78 2.06
CA TYR A 101 8.47 2.67 3.20
C TYR A 101 7.31 3.68 3.12
N LEU A 102 7.61 4.97 2.94
CA LEU A 102 6.60 6.03 2.88
C LEU A 102 5.61 5.84 1.72
N ARG A 103 6.09 5.38 0.56
CA ARG A 103 5.22 5.11 -0.60
C ARG A 103 4.27 3.95 -0.31
N THR A 104 4.78 2.85 0.23
CA THR A 104 3.95 1.68 0.54
C THR A 104 3.00 1.98 1.69
N GLU A 105 3.43 2.71 2.72
CA GLU A 105 2.56 3.16 3.81
C GLU A 105 1.42 4.04 3.29
N ASN A 106 1.71 5.03 2.42
CA ASN A 106 0.69 5.90 1.84
C ASN A 106 -0.36 5.13 1.02
N ILE A 107 0.05 4.08 0.32
CA ILE A 107 -0.88 3.17 -0.38
C ILE A 107 -1.74 2.41 0.65
N LEU A 108 -1.10 1.80 1.64
CA LEU A 108 -1.74 0.96 2.66
C LEU A 108 -2.74 1.73 3.53
N GLN A 109 -2.58 3.05 3.72
CA GLN A 109 -3.56 3.90 4.42
C GLN A 109 -4.96 3.87 3.79
N ASN A 110 -5.11 3.41 2.55
CA ASN A 110 -6.40 3.26 1.88
C ASN A 110 -7.10 1.92 2.18
N TYR A 111 -6.49 1.04 2.97
CA TYR A 111 -7.02 -0.29 3.31
C TYR A 111 -7.48 -0.34 4.77
N ASP A 112 -8.67 -0.91 4.98
CA ASP A 112 -9.32 -0.99 6.29
C ASP A 112 -8.48 -1.82 7.29
N GLU A 113 -7.86 -2.90 6.81
CA GLU A 113 -7.00 -3.78 7.62
C GLU A 113 -5.79 -3.02 8.19
N PHE A 114 -5.19 -2.15 7.38
CA PHE A 114 -4.05 -1.34 7.81
C PHE A 114 -4.45 -0.25 8.81
N ALA A 115 -5.58 0.42 8.56
CA ALA A 115 -6.13 1.40 9.49
C ALA A 115 -6.43 0.77 10.86
N THR A 116 -7.01 -0.44 10.85
CA THR A 116 -7.29 -1.22 12.07
C THR A 116 -5.99 -1.60 12.79
N LEU A 117 -4.98 -2.07 12.07
CA LEU A 117 -3.67 -2.41 12.64
C LEU A 117 -3.00 -1.19 13.31
N LYS A 118 -3.02 -0.02 12.66
CA LYS A 118 -2.48 1.22 13.23
C LYS A 118 -3.26 1.68 14.46
N ALA A 119 -4.58 1.52 14.47
CA ALA A 119 -5.39 1.83 15.64
C ALA A 119 -5.05 0.92 16.84
N LEU A 120 -4.83 -0.38 16.60
CA LEU A 120 -4.41 -1.33 17.64
C LEU A 120 -3.08 -0.95 18.29
N GLN A 121 -2.14 -0.38 17.54
CA GLN A 121 -0.86 0.08 18.10
C GLN A 121 -1.00 1.25 19.08
N GLN A 122 -2.10 2.01 19.01
CA GLN A 122 -2.38 3.11 19.94
C GLN A 122 -3.09 2.65 21.21
N ILE A 123 -3.55 1.40 21.25
CA ILE A 123 -4.22 0.82 22.42
C ILE A 123 -3.15 0.19 23.30
N ASP A 124 -3.13 0.58 24.57
CA ASP A 124 -2.33 -0.10 25.58
C ASP A 124 -2.99 -1.45 25.91
N LEU A 125 -2.46 -2.52 25.32
CA LEU A 125 -2.92 -3.90 25.56
C LEU A 125 -2.69 -4.37 27.01
N SER A 126 -1.97 -3.60 27.83
CA SER A 126 -1.74 -3.87 29.25
C SER A 126 -2.73 -3.16 30.18
N ASP A 127 -3.59 -2.28 29.66
CA ASP A 127 -4.62 -1.60 30.43
C ASP A 127 -5.88 -2.48 30.59
N PRO A 128 -6.23 -2.91 31.83
CA PRO A 128 -7.39 -3.75 32.08
C PRO A 128 -8.75 -3.07 31.84
N VAL A 129 -8.80 -1.77 31.51
CA VAL A 129 -10.01 -1.01 31.21
C VAL A 129 -10.20 -0.76 29.70
N ALA A 130 -9.22 -1.14 28.87
CA ALA A 130 -9.22 -0.85 27.43
C ALA A 130 -10.02 -1.84 26.54
N VAL A 131 -10.85 -2.73 27.13
CA VAL A 131 -11.71 -3.69 26.42
C VAL A 131 -13.17 -3.58 26.84
#